data_AF-A0A381WDX0-F1
#
_entry.id   AF-A0A381WDX0-F1
#
_cell.length_a   1.000
_cell.length_b   1.000
_cell.length_c   1.000
_cell.angle_alpha   90.00
_cell.angle_beta   90.00
_cell.angle_gamma   90.00
#
_symmetry.space_group_name_H-M   'P 1'
#
loop_
_entity.id
_entity.type
_entity.pdbx_description
1 polymer ?
#
loop_
_entity_poly.entity_id
_entity_poly.type
_entity_poly.pdbx_seq_one_letter_code
_entity_poly.pdbx_strand_id
1 'polypeptide(L)'
;MAIGVNIAKAKNLQKDRFRQVRTPLLEALDVDYQKADEAANASEKTAVATKKQALRDVTANATLDAASTAAEVRAVWDTSVLGDRPAEHT
;
A
#
# COMPACT_ATOMS: atom_id res chain seq x y z
N MET A 1 21.46 12.83 -25.76
CA MET A 1 20.70 11.66 -25.27
C MET A 1 19.63 12.22 -24.34
N ALA A 2 18.36 12.24 -24.76
CA ALA A 2 17.30 12.69 -23.86
C ALA A 2 17.19 11.67 -22.73
N ILE A 3 17.35 12.10 -21.47
CA ILE A 3 17.09 11.25 -20.31
C ILE A 3 15.57 11.06 -20.26
N GLY A 4 15.06 10.05 -20.95
CA GLY A 4 13.66 9.64 -20.88
C GLY A 4 13.37 8.97 -19.54
N VAL A 5 12.21 9.26 -18.96
CA VAL A 5 11.79 8.59 -17.71
C VAL A 5 11.47 7.13 -18.02
N ASN A 6 12.15 6.21 -17.34
CA ASN A 6 11.83 4.78 -17.44
C ASN A 6 10.58 4.47 -16.59
N ILE A 7 9.44 4.30 -17.27
CA ILE A 7 8.13 4.08 -16.63
C ILE A 7 8.09 2.77 -15.85
N ALA A 8 8.77 1.71 -16.31
CA ALA A 8 8.84 0.45 -15.56
C ALA A 8 9.57 0.63 -14.22
N LYS A 9 10.68 1.39 -14.20
CA LYS A 9 11.36 1.77 -12.96
C LYS A 9 10.47 2.63 -12.06
N ALA A 10 9.73 3.58 -12.63
CA ALA A 10 8.79 4.41 -11.87
C ALA A 10 7.70 3.56 -11.20
N LYS A 11 7.11 2.59 -11.91
CA LYS A 11 6.13 1.64 -11.36
C LYS A 11 6.70 0.83 -10.21
N ASN A 12 7.92 0.32 -10.35
CA ASN A 12 8.59 -0.44 -9.28
C ASN A 12 8.84 0.43 -8.04
N LEU A 13 9.32 1.67 -8.23
CA LEU A 13 9.50 2.61 -7.13
C LEU A 13 8.17 2.92 -6.42
N GLN A 14 7.07 3.04 -7.16
CA GLN A 14 5.75 3.24 -6.57
C GLN A 14 5.31 2.02 -5.75
N LYS A 15 5.54 0.79 -6.25
CA LYS A 15 5.29 -0.45 -5.49
C LYS A 15 6.15 -0.51 -4.22
N ASP A 16 7.39 -0.05 -4.27
CA ASP A 16 8.27 0.01 -3.09
C ASP A 16 7.76 1.01 -2.04
N ARG A 17 7.26 2.18 -2.48
CA ARG A 17 6.63 3.15 -1.57
C ARG A 17 5.39 2.57 -0.89
N PHE A 18 4.54 1.83 -1.62
CA PHE A 18 3.41 1.13 -1.00
C PHE A 18 3.87 0.15 0.07
N ARG A 19 4.94 -0.63 -0.21
CA ARG A 19 5.49 -1.58 0.77
C ARG A 19 6.04 -0.87 2.00
N GLN A 20 6.75 0.25 1.83
CA GLN A 20 7.31 1.02 2.95
C GLN A 20 6.22 1.51 3.92
N VAL A 21 5.12 2.04 3.41
CA VAL A 21 4.00 2.50 4.26
C VAL A 21 3.20 1.32 4.81
N ARG A 22 3.02 0.26 4.02
CA ARG A 22 2.27 -0.92 4.42
C ARG A 22 2.90 -1.69 5.58
N THR A 23 4.23 -1.79 5.64
CA THR A 23 4.92 -2.58 6.68
C THR A 23 4.50 -2.19 8.10
N PRO A 24 4.65 -0.93 8.55
CA PRO A 24 4.24 -0.54 9.91
C PRO A 24 2.73 -0.67 10.14
N LEU A 25 1.91 -0.51 9.11
CA LEU A 25 0.45 -0.71 9.21
C LEU A 25 0.10 -2.19 9.43
N LEU A 26 0.78 -3.11 8.74
CA LEU A 26 0.59 -4.55 8.95
C LEU A 26 1.05 -4.96 10.35
N GLU A 27 2.19 -4.45 10.83
CA GLU A 27 2.70 -4.73 12.18
C GLU A 27 1.72 -4.24 13.27
N ALA A 28 1.14 -3.05 13.12
CA ALA A 28 0.11 -2.56 14.03
C ALA A 28 -1.14 -3.46 14.03
N LEU A 29 -1.60 -3.87 12.85
CA LEU A 29 -2.76 -4.76 12.72
C LEU A 29 -2.47 -6.19 13.21
N ASP A 30 -1.21 -6.65 13.21
CA ASP A 30 -0.83 -7.92 13.82
C ASP A 30 -1.06 -7.91 15.32
N VAL A 31 -0.72 -6.79 15.98
CA VAL A 31 -1.00 -6.60 17.42
C VAL A 31 -2.50 -6.57 17.69
N ASP A 32 -3.28 -5.87 16.87
CA ASP A 32 -4.74 -5.79 17.05
C ASP A 32 -5.42 -7.14 16.80
N TYR A 33 -4.92 -7.93 15.84
CA TYR A 33 -5.39 -9.29 15.62
C TYR A 33 -5.13 -10.17 16.86
N GLN A 34 -3.94 -10.08 17.46
CA GLN A 34 -3.59 -10.86 18.65
C GLN A 34 -4.46 -10.47 19.85
N LYS A 35 -4.71 -9.17 20.08
CA LYS A 35 -5.64 -8.71 21.12
C LYS A 35 -7.06 -9.23 20.90
N ALA A 36 -7.54 -9.21 19.65
CA ALA A 36 -8.86 -9.73 19.32
C ALA A 36 -8.96 -11.24 19.54
N ASP A 37 -7.90 -11.99 19.26
CA ASP A 37 -7.79 -13.41 19.54
C ASP A 37 -7.84 -13.71 21.04
N GLU A 38 -7.03 -13.01 21.83
CA GLU A 38 -6.99 -13.14 23.30
C GLU A 38 -8.33 -12.76 23.96
N ALA A 39 -9.07 -11.81 23.38
CA ALA A 39 -10.41 -11.43 23.81
C ALA A 39 -11.53 -12.35 23.28
N ALA A 40 -11.20 -13.39 22.51
CA ALA A 40 -12.16 -14.26 21.81
C ALA A 40 -13.16 -13.49 20.93
N ASN A 41 -12.78 -12.32 20.41
CA ASN A 41 -13.63 -11.47 19.58
C ASN A 41 -13.49 -11.83 18.09
N ALA A 42 -14.28 -12.80 17.64
CA ALA A 42 -14.27 -13.27 16.26
C ALA A 42 -14.58 -12.16 15.22
N SER A 43 -15.48 -11.23 15.55
CA SER A 43 -15.84 -10.14 14.63
C SER A 43 -14.65 -9.21 14.38
N GLU A 44 -13.91 -8.85 15.43
CA GLU A 44 -12.75 -7.98 15.29
C GLU A 44 -11.60 -8.69 14.56
N LYS A 45 -11.40 -9.98 14.81
CA LYS A 45 -10.43 -10.78 14.04
C LYS A 45 -10.72 -10.75 12.54
N THR A 46 -11.99 -10.93 12.14
CA THR A 46 -12.40 -10.85 10.74
C THR A 46 -12.17 -9.45 10.18
N ALA A 47 -12.55 -8.40 10.91
CA ALA A 47 -12.35 -7.01 10.48
C ALA A 47 -10.86 -6.68 10.26
N VAL A 48 -9.99 -7.07 11.20
CA VAL A 48 -8.53 -6.89 11.09
C VAL A 48 -7.96 -7.71 9.93
N ALA A 49 -8.41 -8.95 9.73
CA ALA A 49 -7.98 -9.77 8.59
C ALA A 49 -8.33 -9.12 7.25
N THR A 50 -9.54 -8.55 7.11
CA THR A 50 -9.93 -7.80 5.90
C THR A 50 -9.06 -6.57 5.68
N LYS A 51 -8.75 -5.78 6.71
CA LYS A 51 -7.84 -4.62 6.61
C LYS A 51 -6.44 -5.04 6.15
N LYS A 52 -5.91 -6.13 6.71
CA LYS A 52 -4.60 -6.70 6.30
C LYS A 52 -4.62 -7.16 4.85
N GLN A 53 -5.74 -7.71 4.37
CA GLN A 53 -5.87 -8.10 2.97
C GLN A 53 -5.88 -6.88 2.05
N ALA A 54 -6.68 -5.86 2.36
CA ALA A 54 -6.73 -4.61 1.59
C ALA A 54 -5.33 -3.98 1.43
N LEU A 55 -4.55 -3.92 2.51
CA LEU A 55 -3.16 -3.45 2.48
C LEU A 55 -2.28 -4.25 1.50
N ARG A 56 -2.43 -5.57 1.44
CA ARG A 56 -1.65 -6.43 0.53
C ARG A 56 -2.05 -6.19 -0.93
N ASP A 57 -3.33 -6.02 -1.17
CA ASP A 57 -3.91 -5.86 -2.50
C ASP A 57 -3.49 -4.55 -3.18
N VAL A 58 -3.08 -3.52 -2.44
CA VAL A 58 -2.58 -2.25 -3.01
C VAL A 58 -1.43 -2.45 -4.00
N THR A 59 -0.64 -3.53 -3.86
CA THR A 59 0.47 -3.82 -4.80
C THR A 59 0.02 -4.45 -6.12
N ALA A 60 -1.19 -4.99 -6.18
CA ALA A 60 -1.83 -5.55 -7.37
C ALA A 60 -2.85 -4.56 -7.95
N ASN A 61 -2.35 -3.38 -8.35
CA ASN A 61 -3.19 -2.27 -8.81
C ASN A 61 -3.19 -2.17 -10.35
N ALA A 62 -4.33 -2.48 -10.97
CA ALA A 62 -4.49 -2.43 -12.42
C ALA A 62 -4.25 -1.03 -13.02
N THR A 63 -4.58 0.04 -12.29
CA THR A 63 -4.31 1.43 -12.71
C THR A 63 -2.81 1.69 -12.78
N LEU A 64 -2.02 1.19 -11.83
CA LEU A 64 -0.57 1.29 -11.86
C LEU A 64 0.03 0.50 -13.02
N ASP A 65 -0.50 -0.70 -13.27
CA ASP A 65 -0.03 -1.54 -14.36
C ASP A 65 -0.39 -0.93 -15.73
N ALA A 66 -1.51 -0.23 -15.86
CA ALA A 66 -1.92 0.51 -17.06
C ALA A 66 -1.21 1.87 -17.25
N ALA A 67 -0.58 2.43 -16.21
CA ALA A 67 0.05 3.74 -16.28
C ALA A 67 1.15 3.81 -17.36
N SER A 68 1.15 4.88 -18.13
CA SER A 68 2.05 5.15 -19.25
C SER A 68 2.94 6.37 -19.01
N THR A 69 2.59 7.22 -18.04
CA THR A 69 3.36 8.42 -17.68
C THR A 69 3.79 8.42 -16.20
N ALA A 70 4.83 9.19 -15.88
CA ALA A 70 5.28 9.35 -14.51
C ALA A 70 4.24 10.04 -13.61
N ALA A 71 3.40 10.90 -14.19
CA ALA A 71 2.30 11.56 -13.48
C ALA A 71 1.20 10.55 -13.11
N GLU A 72 0.81 9.68 -14.05
CA GLU A 72 -0.15 8.59 -13.80
C GLU A 72 0.36 7.64 -12.72
N VAL A 73 1.63 7.22 -12.79
CA VAL A 73 2.25 6.36 -11.77
C VAL A 73 2.19 7.02 -10.39
N ARG A 74 2.52 8.31 -10.29
CA ARG A 74 2.46 9.04 -9.02
C ARG A 74 1.03 9.23 -8.52
N ALA A 75 0.06 9.36 -9.40
CA ALA A 75 -1.35 9.54 -9.02
C ALA A 75 -1.95 8.27 -8.37
N VAL A 76 -1.36 7.09 -8.58
CA VAL A 76 -1.83 5.86 -7.93
C VAL A 76 -1.45 5.87 -6.47
N TRP A 77 -2.40 6.22 -5.61
CA TRP A 77 -2.29 6.14 -4.16
C TRP A 77 -3.69 5.97 -3.55
N ASP A 78 -3.90 4.89 -2.81
CA ASP A 78 -5.16 4.65 -2.11
C ASP A 78 -5.09 5.25 -0.70
N THR A 79 -5.61 6.46 -0.54
CA THR A 79 -5.62 7.15 0.77
C THR A 79 -6.52 6.46 1.79
N SER A 80 -7.50 5.67 1.35
CA SER A 80 -8.39 4.95 2.27
C SER A 80 -7.72 3.75 2.92
N VAL A 81 -6.73 3.16 2.25
CA VAL A 81 -6.00 1.98 2.71
C VAL A 81 -4.61 2.34 3.26
N LEU A 82 -3.87 3.23 2.61
CA LEU A 82 -2.50 3.59 2.98
C LEU A 82 -2.41 4.85 3.85
N GLY A 83 -3.51 5.59 4.02
CA GLY A 83 -3.51 6.91 4.65
C GLY A 83 -2.82 7.97 3.77
N ASP A 84 -2.38 9.04 4.41
CA ASP A 84 -1.74 10.15 3.72
C ASP A 84 -0.40 9.75 3.09
N ARG A 85 -0.16 10.24 1.87
CA ARG A 85 1.09 10.00 1.17
C ARG A 85 2.24 10.70 1.91
N PRO A 86 3.34 9.99 2.24
CA PRO A 86 4.53 10.62 2.81
C PRO A 86 5.10 11.69 1.89
N ALA A 87 5.68 12.75 2.46
CA ALA A 87 6.35 13.79 1.70
C ALA A 87 7.44 13.18 0.80
N GLU A 88 7.49 13.59 -0.47
CA GLU A 88 8.55 13.20 -1.37
C GLU A 88 9.80 14.02 -1.04
N HIS A 89 10.86 13.38 -0.55
CA HIS A 89 12.17 14.02 -0.51
C HIS A 89 12.65 14.21 -1.96
N THR A 90 12.83 15.47 -2.34
CA THR A 90 13.39 15.93 -3.62
C THR A 90 14.86 15.56 -3.77
#